data_AF-A0A8S8Z1A5-F1
#
_entry.id   AF-A0A8S8Z1A5-F1
#
_cell.length_a   1.000
_cell.length_b   1.000
_cell.length_c   1.000
_cell.angle_alpha   90.00
_cell.angle_beta   90.00
_cell.angle_gamma   90.00
#
_symmetry.space_group_name_H-M   'P 1'
#
loop_
_entity.id
_entity.type
_entity.pdbx_description
1 polymer ?
#
loop_
_entity_poly.entity_id
_entity_poly.type
_entity_poly.pdbx_seq_one_letter_code
_entity_poly.pdbx_strand_id
1 'polypeptide(L)'
;MTGPISSIYGSGPWASIVISNFWHQVANRGGQISTDGLNYQNFDFPDRDASLDVMEVDLDFDELGVEWDYTKPHKEMRAFPVPSGGLYFPDYFDNDVDAYLDTSLSWWAATNSNGSSLPSQYCSFDSSTALHCVTAGGTVLQHMLSWDGGLTWENQTYNLSGVATELEEWEFHANGEHDLFVLNVRYQSAEGPDVDVAWHVREYSESLVPDMKTYLGQGDLDSTSGAGNDIRFDFASMGILPDGGAFIAYHDSTDPDPLFGVEMLLPVRYGPAVA
;
A
#
# COMPACT_ATOMS: atom_id res chain seq x y z
N MET A 1 4.74 7.31 -8.70
CA MET A 1 4.61 8.30 -9.80
C MET A 1 3.39 9.15 -9.47
N THR A 2 3.41 10.47 -9.70
CA THR A 2 2.25 11.35 -9.49
C THR A 2 2.12 12.30 -10.68
N GLY A 3 0.92 12.77 -11.00
CA GLY A 3 0.70 13.67 -12.12
C GLY A 3 -0.76 14.14 -12.21
N PRO A 4 -1.04 15.31 -12.81
CA PRO A 4 -0.09 16.23 -13.45
C PRO A 4 0.80 16.99 -12.45
N ILE A 5 1.93 17.54 -12.92
CA ILE A 5 2.85 18.38 -12.12
C ILE A 5 3.11 19.71 -12.84
N SER A 6 3.18 20.80 -12.07
CA SER A 6 3.59 22.12 -12.52
C SER A 6 4.33 22.86 -11.41
N SER A 7 5.62 22.56 -11.26
CA SER A 7 6.46 23.10 -10.18
C SER A 7 7.63 23.94 -10.71
N ILE A 8 8.41 24.49 -9.78
CA ILE A 8 9.66 25.20 -10.10
C ILE A 8 10.73 24.29 -10.74
N TYR A 9 10.57 22.97 -10.65
CA TYR A 9 11.47 21.97 -11.22
C TYR A 9 11.02 21.46 -12.60
N GLY A 10 9.91 21.97 -13.11
CA GLY A 10 9.35 21.64 -14.41
C GLY A 10 7.87 21.28 -14.33
N SER A 11 7.28 21.11 -15.51
CA SER A 11 5.88 20.74 -15.69
C SER A 11 5.78 19.54 -16.62
N GLY A 12 4.82 18.66 -16.35
CA GLY A 12 4.63 17.46 -17.14
C GLY A 12 3.36 16.71 -16.75
N PRO A 13 2.95 15.72 -17.57
CA PRO A 13 1.82 14.87 -17.23
C PRO A 13 2.11 13.99 -16.01
N TRP A 14 3.39 13.73 -15.71
CA TRP A 14 3.83 12.88 -14.60
C TRP A 14 5.17 13.37 -14.04
N ALA A 15 5.42 13.05 -12.78
CA ALA A 15 6.71 13.14 -12.10
C ALA A 15 7.00 11.87 -11.30
N SER A 16 8.29 11.55 -11.18
CA SER A 16 8.80 10.61 -10.21
C SER A 16 9.09 11.35 -8.91
N ILE A 17 8.54 10.86 -7.80
CA ILE A 17 8.88 11.32 -6.45
C ILE A 17 9.50 10.14 -5.71
N VAL A 18 10.67 10.38 -5.13
CA VAL A 18 11.39 9.41 -4.31
C VAL A 18 11.48 9.95 -2.90
N ILE A 19 11.00 9.18 -1.94
CA ILE A 19 11.06 9.50 -0.52
C ILE A 19 11.95 8.45 0.14
N SER A 20 12.99 8.89 0.84
CA SER A 20 13.88 8.00 1.58
C SER A 20 13.53 8.04 3.06
N ASN A 21 13.07 6.92 3.62
CA ASN A 21 12.85 6.79 5.06
C ASN A 21 14.14 7.07 5.89
N PHE A 22 15.33 6.71 5.36
CA PHE A 22 16.61 6.95 6.03
C PHE A 22 16.99 8.44 6.13
N TRP A 23 16.88 9.22 5.04
CA TRP A 23 17.16 10.65 5.03
C TRP A 23 16.10 11.50 5.75
N HIS A 24 14.83 11.07 5.69
CA HIS A 24 13.73 11.68 6.43
C HIS A 24 13.99 11.57 7.95
N GLN A 25 14.37 10.39 8.46
CA GLN A 25 14.60 10.20 9.89
C GLN A 25 15.88 10.87 10.44
N VAL A 26 16.95 10.96 9.64
CA VAL A 26 18.27 11.42 10.14
C VAL A 26 18.53 12.90 9.90
N ALA A 27 17.91 13.51 8.88
CA ALA A 27 18.28 14.86 8.45
C ALA A 27 17.10 15.79 8.16
N ASN A 28 15.85 15.34 8.36
CA ASN A 28 14.64 16.06 7.96
C ASN A 28 14.72 16.56 6.50
N ARG A 29 15.42 15.81 5.66
CA ARG A 29 15.55 16.10 4.23
C ARG A 29 14.35 15.45 3.56
N GLY A 30 13.57 16.26 2.86
CA GLY A 30 12.34 15.81 2.23
C GLY A 30 12.57 14.84 1.06
N GLY A 31 11.75 14.96 0.03
CA GLY A 31 11.76 14.06 -1.11
C GLY A 31 12.72 14.53 -2.21
N GLN A 32 12.86 13.69 -3.22
CA GLN A 32 13.42 14.07 -4.50
C GLN A 32 12.35 13.97 -5.57
N ILE A 33 12.34 14.92 -6.50
CA ILE A 33 11.44 14.94 -7.65
C ILE A 33 12.22 14.95 -8.96
N SER A 34 11.71 14.22 -9.95
CA SER A 34 12.14 14.28 -11.33
C SER A 34 10.94 14.40 -12.26
N THR A 35 10.96 15.43 -13.12
CA THR A 35 9.94 15.68 -14.16
C THR A 35 10.35 15.11 -15.52
N ASP A 36 11.61 14.67 -15.66
CA ASP A 36 12.18 14.07 -16.87
C ASP A 36 12.59 12.61 -16.69
N GLY A 37 12.44 12.05 -15.48
CA GLY A 37 12.83 10.69 -15.10
C GLY A 37 14.34 10.48 -14.94
N LEU A 38 15.16 11.51 -15.14
CA LEU A 38 16.63 11.41 -15.19
C LEU A 38 17.31 12.27 -14.13
N ASN A 39 16.83 13.50 -13.95
CA ASN A 39 17.41 14.48 -13.04
C ASN A 39 16.52 14.64 -11.81
N TYR A 40 17.09 14.37 -10.64
CA TYR A 40 16.39 14.44 -9.35
C TYR A 40 16.80 15.69 -8.58
N GLN A 41 15.80 16.45 -8.12
CA GLN A 41 15.97 17.66 -7.33
C GLN A 41 15.34 17.47 -5.95
N ASN A 42 16.02 17.92 -4.90
CA ASN A 42 15.49 17.82 -3.54
C ASN A 42 14.39 18.86 -3.34
N PHE A 43 13.35 18.49 -2.58
CA PHE A 43 12.35 19.40 -2.03
C PHE A 43 12.09 19.05 -0.57
N ASP A 44 11.71 20.04 0.23
CA ASP A 44 11.58 19.88 1.68
C ASP A 44 10.14 19.48 2.07
N PHE A 45 10.05 18.78 3.20
CA PHE A 45 8.78 18.40 3.83
C PHE A 45 8.55 19.35 5.02
N PRO A 46 7.29 19.67 5.35
CA PRO A 46 6.98 20.44 6.54
C PRO A 46 7.25 19.61 7.80
N ASP A 47 7.57 20.29 8.89
CA ASP A 47 7.62 19.66 10.21
C ASP A 47 6.25 19.09 10.60
N ARG A 48 6.26 18.04 11.42
CA ARG A 48 5.03 17.32 11.83
C ARG A 48 4.12 18.15 12.74
N ASP A 49 4.64 19.22 13.33
CA ASP A 49 3.92 20.21 14.14
C ASP A 49 3.60 21.51 13.37
N ALA A 50 3.86 21.54 12.06
CA ALA A 50 3.58 22.70 11.23
C ALA A 50 2.08 23.01 11.16
N SER A 51 1.74 24.30 11.18
CA SER A 51 0.37 24.79 11.03
C SER A 51 0.18 25.33 9.61
N LEU A 52 -0.35 24.50 8.72
CA LEU A 52 -0.65 24.86 7.33
C LEU A 52 -2.12 25.21 7.14
N ASP A 53 -2.42 25.90 6.04
CA ASP A 53 -3.81 26.06 5.59
C ASP A 53 -4.41 24.70 5.22
N VAL A 54 -5.71 24.54 5.45
CA VAL A 54 -6.44 23.30 5.17
C VAL A 54 -6.96 23.33 3.73
N MET A 55 -6.75 22.24 3.01
CA MET A 55 -7.31 21.96 1.70
C MET A 55 -8.23 20.74 1.76
N GLU A 56 -9.43 20.89 1.24
CA GLU A 56 -10.30 19.76 0.93
C GLU A 56 -9.82 19.12 -0.37
N VAL A 57 -9.54 17.82 -0.33
CA VAL A 57 -9.13 17.04 -1.49
C VAL A 57 -10.26 16.09 -1.86
N ASP A 58 -10.74 16.22 -3.09
CA ASP A 58 -11.74 15.31 -3.63
C ASP A 58 -11.11 13.96 -3.95
N LEU A 59 -11.63 12.92 -3.29
CA LEU A 59 -11.17 11.54 -3.40
C LEU A 59 -12.25 10.63 -4.02
N ASP A 60 -13.39 11.20 -4.44
CA ASP A 60 -14.48 10.48 -5.09
C ASP A 60 -14.35 10.62 -6.61
N PHE A 61 -13.96 9.55 -7.29
CA PHE A 61 -13.68 9.54 -8.72
C PHE A 61 -14.66 8.63 -9.47
N ASP A 62 -15.19 9.12 -10.59
CA ASP A 62 -16.11 8.36 -11.43
C ASP A 62 -15.41 7.28 -12.27
N GLU A 63 -14.20 7.55 -12.76
CA GLU A 63 -13.46 6.67 -13.66
C GLU A 63 -11.95 6.78 -13.42
N LEU A 64 -11.26 5.64 -13.34
CA LEU A 64 -9.80 5.52 -13.33
C LEU A 64 -9.34 4.53 -14.41
N GLY A 65 -8.17 4.77 -15.00
CA GLY A 65 -7.60 3.86 -15.99
C GLY A 65 -6.89 2.66 -15.35
N VAL A 66 -6.62 1.63 -16.15
CA VAL A 66 -5.95 0.38 -15.71
C VAL A 66 -4.55 0.63 -15.15
N GLU A 67 -3.93 1.78 -15.46
CA GLU A 67 -2.65 2.16 -14.86
C GLU A 67 -2.72 2.21 -13.33
N TRP A 68 -3.88 2.50 -12.74
CA TRP A 68 -4.05 2.63 -11.29
C TRP A 68 -3.80 1.32 -10.55
N ASP A 69 -4.01 0.18 -11.18
CA ASP A 69 -3.70 -1.16 -10.64
C ASP A 69 -2.20 -1.41 -10.43
N TYR A 70 -1.33 -0.55 -10.99
CA TYR A 70 0.12 -0.68 -10.94
C TYR A 70 0.81 0.53 -10.26
N THR A 71 0.04 1.52 -9.80
CA THR A 71 0.58 2.79 -9.28
C THR A 71 0.77 2.84 -7.79
N LYS A 72 0.33 1.81 -7.05
CA LYS A 72 0.46 1.75 -5.60
C LYS A 72 1.94 1.92 -5.19
N PRO A 73 2.30 2.99 -4.47
CA PRO A 73 3.66 3.15 -3.97
C PRO A 73 3.96 2.12 -2.88
N HIS A 74 5.25 1.97 -2.60
CA HIS A 74 5.74 1.16 -1.50
C HIS A 74 5.09 1.61 -0.17
N LYS A 75 4.62 0.66 0.66
CA LYS A 75 3.95 0.95 1.95
C LYS A 75 4.67 2.00 2.81
N GLU A 76 5.98 1.90 2.95
CA GLU A 76 6.81 2.85 3.72
C GLU A 76 6.83 4.30 3.20
N MET A 77 6.30 4.59 2.01
CA MET A 77 6.06 5.98 1.58
C MET A 77 4.93 6.63 2.39
N ARG A 78 4.00 5.86 2.95
CA ARG A 78 2.85 6.33 3.76
C ARG A 78 2.05 7.44 3.07
N ALA A 79 1.94 7.30 1.75
CA ALA A 79 1.34 8.27 0.86
C ALA A 79 0.86 7.55 -0.40
N PHE A 80 -0.11 8.13 -1.10
CA PHE A 80 -0.57 7.62 -2.39
C PHE A 80 -0.85 8.77 -3.37
N PRO A 81 -0.71 8.53 -4.69
CA PRO A 81 -1.07 9.52 -5.69
C PRO A 81 -2.57 9.76 -5.71
N VAL A 82 -2.97 11.03 -5.84
CA VAL A 82 -4.37 11.42 -6.06
C VAL A 82 -4.61 11.51 -7.57
N PRO A 83 -5.69 10.93 -8.11
CA PRO A 83 -5.98 10.98 -9.55
C PRO A 83 -6.08 12.37 -10.18
N SER A 84 -6.51 13.38 -9.40
CA SER A 84 -6.52 14.79 -9.83
C SER A 84 -5.13 15.44 -9.80
N GLY A 85 -4.12 14.75 -9.28
CA GLY A 85 -2.72 15.19 -9.16
C GLY A 85 -2.26 15.32 -7.71
N GLY A 86 -0.94 15.29 -7.49
CA GLY A 86 -0.36 15.42 -6.16
C GLY A 86 -0.23 14.10 -5.40
N LEU A 87 0.14 14.19 -4.12
CA LEU A 87 0.28 13.06 -3.20
C LEU A 87 -0.50 13.35 -1.91
N TYR A 88 -1.29 12.38 -1.48
CA TYR A 88 -1.99 12.42 -0.20
C TYR A 88 -1.20 11.61 0.83
N PHE A 89 -1.01 12.19 2.02
CA PHE A 89 -0.29 11.61 3.14
C PHE A 89 -1.24 11.51 4.34
N PRO A 90 -1.94 10.39 4.51
CA PRO A 90 -2.80 10.22 5.67
C PRO A 90 -2.00 10.28 6.97
N ASP A 91 -2.61 10.77 8.05
CA ASP A 91 -2.02 10.80 9.39
C ASP A 91 -0.56 11.31 9.37
N TYR A 92 -0.36 12.47 8.76
CA TYR A 92 0.96 13.06 8.58
C TYR A 92 1.34 13.94 9.78
N PHE A 93 0.48 14.83 10.22
CA PHE A 93 0.78 15.75 11.32
C PHE A 93 0.52 15.11 12.69
N ASP A 94 1.19 15.58 13.74
CA ASP A 94 1.12 15.01 15.11
C ASP A 94 -0.27 15.04 15.76
N ASN A 95 -1.25 15.67 15.10
CA ASN A 95 -2.64 15.81 15.53
C ASN A 95 -3.63 14.98 14.71
N ASP A 96 -3.16 13.88 14.12
CA ASP A 96 -3.94 12.95 13.28
C ASP A 96 -4.56 13.63 12.04
N VAL A 97 -3.90 14.68 11.53
CA VAL A 97 -4.31 15.43 10.33
C VAL A 97 -3.50 14.97 9.13
N ASP A 98 -4.20 14.76 8.02
CA ASP A 98 -3.57 14.37 6.75
C ASP A 98 -2.79 15.55 6.15
N ALA A 99 -1.85 15.26 5.26
CA ALA A 99 -1.19 16.26 4.43
C ALA A 99 -1.43 15.99 2.95
N TYR A 100 -1.43 17.06 2.16
CA TYR A 100 -1.50 16.99 0.71
C TYR A 100 -0.36 17.81 0.09
N LEU A 101 0.42 17.15 -0.78
CA LEU A 101 1.41 17.78 -1.62
C LEU A 101 0.79 18.01 -3.00
N ASP A 102 0.50 19.27 -3.32
CA ASP A 102 -0.18 19.60 -4.57
C ASP A 102 0.74 19.51 -5.80
N THR A 103 0.14 19.74 -6.97
CA THR A 103 0.84 19.67 -8.26
C THR A 103 1.92 20.75 -8.44
N SER A 104 1.96 21.77 -7.57
CA SER A 104 2.99 22.82 -7.54
C SER A 104 4.12 22.55 -6.54
N LEU A 105 4.04 21.45 -5.80
CA LEU A 105 4.85 21.11 -4.62
C LEU A 105 4.62 22.02 -3.42
N SER A 106 3.41 22.55 -3.28
CA SER A 106 2.98 23.22 -2.05
C SER A 106 2.32 22.21 -1.11
N TRP A 107 2.63 22.34 0.18
CA TRP A 107 2.08 21.49 1.23
C TRP A 107 0.85 22.11 1.86
N TRP A 108 -0.12 21.27 2.18
CA TRP A 108 -1.38 21.62 2.81
C TRP A 108 -1.69 20.65 3.95
N ALA A 109 -2.38 21.12 4.99
CA ALA A 109 -3.18 20.22 5.81
C ALA A 109 -4.36 19.74 4.94
N ALA A 110 -4.73 18.48 5.04
CA ALA A 110 -5.69 17.87 4.12
C ALA A 110 -6.86 17.23 4.86
N THR A 111 -8.02 17.23 4.21
CA THR A 111 -9.19 16.45 4.57
C THR A 111 -9.84 15.90 3.32
N ASN A 112 -10.59 14.81 3.44
CA ASN A 112 -11.53 14.40 2.40
C ASN A 112 -12.71 15.39 2.26
N SER A 113 -13.59 15.16 1.28
CA SER A 113 -14.77 15.99 0.98
C SER A 113 -15.80 16.13 2.12
N ASN A 114 -15.63 15.43 3.25
CA ASN A 114 -16.44 15.55 4.46
C ASN A 114 -15.65 16.16 5.64
N GLY A 115 -14.48 16.74 5.39
CA GLY A 115 -13.65 17.36 6.43
C GLY A 115 -12.99 16.35 7.39
N SER A 116 -12.89 15.07 7.00
CA SER A 116 -12.32 13.99 7.81
C SER A 116 -10.95 13.56 7.30
N SER A 117 -10.11 13.05 8.20
CA SER A 117 -8.87 12.35 7.85
C SER A 117 -9.16 10.90 7.41
N LEU A 118 -8.26 10.31 6.64
CA LEU A 118 -8.32 8.90 6.27
C LEU A 118 -7.92 7.99 7.47
N PRO A 119 -8.45 6.76 7.54
CA PRO A 119 -8.29 5.90 8.72
C PRO A 119 -6.92 5.21 8.82
N SER A 120 -6.06 5.36 7.82
CA SER A 120 -4.75 4.70 7.77
C SER A 120 -3.76 5.45 6.89
N GLN A 121 -2.48 5.41 7.28
CA GLN A 121 -1.31 5.78 6.45
C GLN A 121 -1.15 4.91 5.19
N TYR A 122 -1.87 3.79 5.12
CA TYR A 122 -1.72 2.76 4.11
C TYR A 122 -2.98 2.63 3.29
N CYS A 123 -3.17 3.60 2.39
CA CYS A 123 -4.29 3.65 1.47
C CYS A 123 -3.79 3.67 0.01
N SER A 124 -4.61 3.17 -0.93
CA SER A 124 -4.37 3.26 -2.36
C SER A 124 -5.68 3.11 -3.13
N PHE A 125 -5.76 3.76 -4.29
CA PHE A 125 -6.77 3.46 -5.30
C PHE A 125 -6.35 2.27 -6.16
N ASP A 126 -7.34 1.66 -6.81
CA ASP A 126 -7.18 0.83 -8.00
C ASP A 126 -8.04 1.36 -9.17
N SER A 127 -8.01 0.67 -10.32
CA SER A 127 -8.72 1.12 -11.52
C SER A 127 -10.25 1.11 -11.41
N SER A 128 -10.83 0.45 -10.38
CA SER A 128 -12.27 0.45 -10.14
C SER A 128 -12.78 1.71 -9.45
N THR A 129 -11.88 2.62 -9.05
CA THR A 129 -12.12 3.79 -8.19
C THR A 129 -12.26 3.51 -6.70
N ALA A 130 -12.19 2.23 -6.30
CA ALA A 130 -12.14 1.83 -4.91
C ALA A 130 -10.92 2.41 -4.18
N LEU A 131 -11.15 3.01 -3.01
CA LEU A 131 -10.12 3.39 -2.05
C LEU A 131 -9.95 2.26 -1.02
N HIS A 132 -8.82 1.57 -1.09
CA HIS A 132 -8.45 0.52 -0.14
C HIS A 132 -7.55 1.10 0.93
N CYS A 133 -7.88 0.88 2.21
CA CYS A 133 -7.03 1.22 3.34
C CYS A 133 -6.83 -0.02 4.24
N VAL A 134 -5.63 -0.18 4.81
CA VAL A 134 -5.35 -1.25 5.77
C VAL A 134 -4.76 -0.69 7.05
N THR A 135 -5.31 -1.05 8.21
CA THR A 135 -4.65 -0.82 9.51
C THR A 135 -4.12 -2.13 10.08
N ALA A 136 -3.06 -2.04 10.86
CA ALA A 136 -2.51 -3.15 11.62
C ALA A 136 -2.38 -2.74 13.10
N GLY A 137 -2.89 -3.57 14.00
CA GLY A 137 -2.84 -3.35 15.45
C GLY A 137 -2.67 -4.67 16.20
N GLY A 138 -1.54 -4.83 16.89
CA GLY A 138 -1.18 -6.12 17.50
C GLY A 138 -1.05 -7.20 16.42
N THR A 139 -1.85 -8.27 16.53
CA THR A 139 -1.92 -9.38 15.57
C THR A 139 -3.20 -9.37 14.74
N VAL A 140 -3.79 -8.20 14.55
CA VAL A 140 -5.03 -8.00 13.80
C VAL A 140 -4.79 -6.96 12.71
N LEU A 141 -5.19 -7.29 11.48
CA LEU A 141 -5.28 -6.32 10.39
C LEU A 141 -6.75 -6.06 10.05
N GLN A 142 -7.05 -4.85 9.60
CA GLN A 142 -8.37 -4.46 9.12
C GLN A 142 -8.23 -3.82 7.74
N HIS A 143 -8.87 -4.43 6.74
CA HIS A 143 -9.06 -3.85 5.42
C HIS A 143 -10.37 -3.05 5.43
N MET A 144 -10.29 -1.82 4.95
CA MET A 144 -11.40 -0.89 4.83
C MET A 144 -11.50 -0.49 3.35
N LEU A 145 -12.68 -0.63 2.76
CA LEU A 145 -12.99 -0.31 1.37
C LEU A 145 -13.97 0.85 1.32
N SER A 146 -13.68 1.86 0.52
CA SER A 146 -14.59 2.98 0.25
C SER A 146 -14.74 3.19 -1.25
N TRP A 147 -15.98 3.48 -1.67
CA TRP A 147 -16.34 3.82 -3.05
C TRP A 147 -16.66 5.31 -3.22
N ASP A 148 -16.56 6.07 -2.14
CA ASP A 148 -17.02 7.46 -2.06
C ASP A 148 -15.95 8.35 -1.43
N GLY A 149 -14.67 8.12 -1.76
CA GLY A 149 -13.56 8.96 -1.29
C GLY A 149 -13.33 8.96 0.22
N GLY A 150 -13.72 7.89 0.91
CA GLY A 150 -13.56 7.72 2.35
C GLY A 150 -14.71 8.27 3.20
N LEU A 151 -15.88 8.51 2.60
CA LEU A 151 -17.08 8.94 3.34
C LEU A 151 -17.75 7.76 4.07
N THR A 152 -17.82 6.60 3.41
CA THR A 152 -18.31 5.34 3.98
C THR A 152 -17.30 4.21 3.78
N TRP A 153 -17.35 3.22 4.68
CA TRP A 153 -16.38 2.13 4.74
C TRP A 153 -17.06 0.77 4.94
N GLU A 154 -16.73 -0.19 4.08
CA GLU A 154 -16.91 -1.61 4.35
C GLU A 154 -15.63 -2.20 4.94
N ASN A 155 -15.75 -3.06 5.95
CA ASN A 155 -14.61 -3.51 6.74
C ASN A 155 -14.51 -5.03 6.79
N GLN A 156 -13.29 -5.55 6.60
CA GLN A 156 -12.93 -6.95 6.87
C GLN A 156 -11.78 -7.04 7.86
N THR A 157 -11.92 -7.92 8.85
CA THR A 157 -10.89 -8.18 9.85
C THR A 157 -10.14 -9.48 9.56
N TYR A 158 -8.81 -9.42 9.59
CA TYR A 158 -7.89 -10.55 9.52
C TYR A 158 -7.27 -10.75 10.90
N ASN A 159 -7.78 -11.72 11.66
CA ASN A 159 -7.39 -11.93 13.05
C ASN A 159 -6.42 -13.11 13.19
N LEU A 160 -5.18 -12.82 13.58
CA LEU A 160 -4.14 -13.81 13.84
C LEU A 160 -3.87 -14.05 15.34
N SER A 161 -4.63 -13.44 16.25
CA SER A 161 -4.40 -13.52 17.71
C SER A 161 -4.37 -14.93 18.30
N GLY A 162 -4.97 -15.92 17.63
CA GLY A 162 -4.95 -17.31 18.05
C GLY A 162 -3.70 -18.09 17.63
N VAL A 163 -2.91 -17.56 16.69
CA VAL A 163 -1.77 -18.27 16.07
C VAL A 163 -0.48 -17.45 16.03
N ALA A 164 -0.57 -16.13 16.19
CA ALA A 164 0.54 -15.19 16.11
C ALA A 164 0.80 -14.51 17.44
N THR A 165 2.07 -14.27 17.76
CA THR A 165 2.51 -13.41 18.86
C THR A 165 2.74 -11.97 18.41
N GLU A 166 3.15 -11.77 17.16
CA GLU A 166 3.46 -10.46 16.58
C GLU A 166 3.28 -10.47 15.05
N LEU A 167 3.02 -9.30 14.44
CA LEU A 167 3.11 -9.09 12.99
C LEU A 167 4.48 -8.48 12.69
N GLU A 168 5.23 -9.08 11.77
CA GLU A 168 6.56 -8.57 11.41
C GLU A 168 6.51 -7.66 10.17
N GLU A 169 5.80 -8.09 9.13
CA GLU A 169 5.69 -7.36 7.87
C GLU A 169 4.35 -7.70 7.21
N TRP A 170 3.82 -6.77 6.42
CA TRP A 170 2.63 -7.01 5.63
C TRP A 170 2.59 -6.08 4.43
N GLU A 171 1.87 -6.44 3.38
CA GLU A 171 1.65 -5.58 2.22
C GLU A 171 0.35 -5.97 1.52
N PHE A 172 -0.30 -5.01 0.87
CA PHE A 172 -1.46 -5.30 0.02
C PHE A 172 -1.31 -4.73 -1.38
N HIS A 173 -1.93 -5.39 -2.35
CA HIS A 173 -2.19 -4.84 -3.68
C HIS A 173 -3.66 -5.07 -4.04
N ALA A 174 -4.24 -4.12 -4.77
CA ALA A 174 -5.58 -4.19 -5.32
C ALA A 174 -5.51 -4.02 -6.83
N ASN A 175 -6.48 -4.61 -7.54
CA ASN A 175 -6.59 -4.53 -8.99
C ASN A 175 -8.07 -4.52 -9.36
N GLY A 176 -8.52 -3.40 -9.93
CA GLY A 176 -9.92 -3.18 -10.30
C GLY A 176 -10.35 -3.99 -11.52
N GLU A 177 -9.46 -4.18 -12.50
CA GLU A 177 -9.76 -4.96 -13.72
C GLU A 177 -10.06 -6.43 -13.40
N HIS A 178 -9.42 -6.98 -12.36
CA HIS A 178 -9.60 -8.35 -11.90
C HIS A 178 -10.51 -8.48 -10.68
N ASP A 179 -11.02 -7.36 -10.14
CA ASP A 179 -11.78 -7.33 -8.89
C ASP A 179 -11.07 -8.16 -7.79
N LEU A 180 -9.78 -7.89 -7.60
CA LEU A 180 -8.90 -8.68 -6.74
C LEU A 180 -8.14 -7.79 -5.76
N PHE A 181 -8.23 -8.15 -4.48
CA PHE A 181 -7.37 -7.65 -3.42
C PHE A 181 -6.55 -8.79 -2.83
N VAL A 182 -5.25 -8.56 -2.66
CA VAL A 182 -4.30 -9.53 -2.07
C VAL A 182 -3.62 -8.89 -0.88
N LEU A 183 -3.66 -9.56 0.27
CA LEU A 183 -2.99 -9.16 1.51
C LEU A 183 -1.96 -10.21 1.92
N ASN A 184 -0.69 -9.83 1.93
CA ASN A 184 0.42 -10.64 2.40
C ASN A 184 0.80 -10.23 3.81
N VAL A 185 1.07 -11.22 4.66
CA VAL A 185 1.44 -11.01 6.06
C VAL A 185 2.47 -12.04 6.50
N ARG A 186 3.50 -11.54 7.19
CA ARG A 186 4.45 -12.31 7.97
C ARG A 186 4.12 -12.10 9.43
N TYR A 187 3.94 -13.19 10.15
CA TYR A 187 3.70 -13.14 11.57
C TYR A 187 4.60 -14.13 12.30
N GLN A 188 4.98 -13.78 13.53
CA GLN A 188 5.68 -14.70 14.41
C GLN A 188 4.69 -15.72 14.97
N SER A 189 4.91 -17.00 14.68
CA SER A 189 4.03 -18.07 15.19
C SER A 189 4.19 -18.26 16.68
N ALA A 190 3.08 -18.47 17.38
CA ALA A 190 3.10 -18.84 18.79
C ALA A 190 3.63 -20.27 19.04
N GLU A 191 3.67 -21.11 18.01
CA GLU A 191 4.00 -22.54 18.11
C GLU A 191 5.33 -22.93 17.45
N GLY A 192 6.01 -22.01 16.77
CA GLY A 192 7.16 -22.37 15.94
C GLY A 192 7.81 -21.19 15.21
N PRO A 193 8.39 -21.41 14.01
CA PRO A 193 9.01 -20.33 13.23
C PRO A 193 7.95 -19.34 12.73
N ASP A 194 8.40 -18.21 12.19
CA ASP A 194 7.53 -17.22 11.58
C ASP A 194 6.80 -17.84 10.36
N VAL A 195 5.74 -17.18 9.90
CA VAL A 195 4.88 -17.73 8.86
C VAL A 195 4.48 -16.63 7.88
N ASP A 196 4.67 -16.92 6.59
CA ASP A 196 4.24 -16.08 5.49
C ASP A 196 2.90 -16.58 4.95
N VAL A 197 1.90 -15.70 4.91
CA VAL A 197 0.57 -16.00 4.39
C VAL A 197 0.11 -14.94 3.40
N ALA A 198 -0.67 -15.38 2.41
CA ALA A 198 -1.35 -14.51 1.46
C ALA A 198 -2.86 -14.77 1.51
N TRP A 199 -3.65 -13.74 1.74
CA TRP A 199 -5.10 -13.78 1.55
C TRP A 199 -5.46 -13.21 0.19
N HIS A 200 -6.37 -13.88 -0.51
CA HIS A 200 -6.99 -13.36 -1.72
C HIS A 200 -8.45 -13.07 -1.43
N VAL A 201 -8.89 -11.90 -1.87
CA VAL A 201 -10.28 -11.45 -1.87
C VAL A 201 -10.61 -11.17 -3.33
N ARG A 202 -11.12 -12.18 -4.03
CA ARG A 202 -11.69 -12.02 -5.36
C ARG A 202 -13.12 -11.55 -5.22
N GLU A 203 -13.58 -10.78 -6.21
CA GLU A 203 -14.90 -10.15 -6.18
C GLU A 203 -15.05 -9.25 -4.94
N TYR A 204 -14.00 -8.47 -4.61
CA TYR A 204 -14.01 -7.58 -3.44
C TYR A 204 -15.10 -6.52 -3.55
N SER A 205 -15.55 -6.21 -4.76
CA SER A 205 -16.70 -5.34 -5.01
C SER A 205 -18.02 -5.89 -4.48
N GLU A 206 -18.13 -7.22 -4.32
CA GLU A 206 -19.30 -7.90 -3.77
C GLU A 206 -19.11 -8.32 -2.30
N SER A 207 -17.89 -8.71 -1.91
CA SER A 207 -17.58 -9.07 -0.53
C SER A 207 -16.09 -8.97 -0.20
N LEU A 208 -15.77 -8.36 0.94
CA LEU A 208 -14.39 -8.33 1.44
C LEU A 208 -13.89 -9.64 2.10
N VAL A 209 -14.71 -10.69 2.16
CA VAL A 209 -14.30 -11.95 2.80
C VAL A 209 -13.28 -12.69 1.93
N PRO A 210 -12.11 -13.07 2.47
CA PRO A 210 -11.12 -13.79 1.68
C PRO A 210 -11.63 -15.17 1.25
N ASP A 211 -11.50 -15.47 -0.04
CA ASP A 211 -11.86 -16.76 -0.62
C ASP A 211 -10.76 -17.82 -0.42
N MET A 212 -9.53 -17.35 -0.16
CA MET A 212 -8.34 -18.18 -0.11
C MET A 212 -7.32 -17.61 0.89
N LYS A 213 -6.66 -18.53 1.59
CA LYS A 213 -5.46 -18.27 2.39
C LYS A 213 -4.36 -19.24 1.95
N THR A 214 -3.27 -18.73 1.42
CA THR A 214 -2.10 -19.50 0.99
C THR A 214 -1.00 -19.36 2.02
N TYR A 215 -0.35 -20.47 2.37
CA TYR A 215 0.88 -20.46 3.17
C TYR A 215 2.06 -20.47 2.19
N LEU A 216 2.91 -19.45 2.24
CA LEU A 216 3.98 -19.23 1.27
C LEU A 216 5.30 -19.87 1.72
N GLY A 217 5.65 -19.72 3.01
CA GLY A 217 6.92 -20.20 3.57
C GLY A 217 7.01 -20.04 5.08
N GLN A 218 8.16 -20.41 5.65
CA GLN A 218 8.44 -20.38 7.11
C GLN A 218 9.04 -19.06 7.61
N GLY A 219 8.95 -17.98 6.82
CA GLY A 219 9.33 -16.63 7.23
C GLY A 219 10.70 -16.54 7.89
N ASP A 220 11.77 -17.07 7.26
CA ASP A 220 13.02 -17.29 8.00
C ASP A 220 13.57 -16.03 8.68
N LEU A 221 14.06 -16.24 9.91
CA LEU A 221 14.80 -15.27 10.71
C LEU A 221 15.91 -14.59 9.87
N ASP A 222 16.01 -13.26 10.01
CA ASP A 222 16.94 -12.37 9.31
C ASP A 222 16.65 -12.07 7.82
N SER A 223 15.49 -12.50 7.28
CA SER A 223 15.06 -12.09 5.93
C SER A 223 14.25 -10.77 5.89
N THR A 224 13.97 -10.17 7.05
CA THR A 224 13.15 -8.95 7.22
C THR A 224 13.85 -7.67 6.72
N SER A 225 13.07 -6.65 6.37
CA SER A 225 13.51 -5.40 5.74
C SER A 225 14.55 -4.60 6.58
N GLY A 226 15.66 -4.18 5.97
CA GLY A 226 16.71 -3.39 6.65
C GLY A 226 18.03 -3.21 5.89
N ALA A 227 18.74 -2.11 6.15
CA ALA A 227 20.07 -1.86 5.59
C ALA A 227 21.15 -2.63 6.37
N GLY A 228 21.54 -3.82 5.90
CA GLY A 228 22.64 -4.58 6.51
C GLY A 228 22.70 -6.08 6.22
N ASN A 229 21.64 -6.69 5.68
CA ASN A 229 21.57 -8.13 5.41
C ASN A 229 21.95 -8.50 3.97
N ASP A 230 22.50 -9.71 3.80
CA ASP A 230 23.09 -10.23 2.55
C ASP A 230 22.02 -10.66 1.53
N ILE A 231 20.81 -11.00 1.99
CA ILE A 231 19.64 -11.36 1.16
C ILE A 231 18.43 -10.58 1.67
N ARG A 232 17.69 -9.91 0.77
CA ARG A 232 16.51 -9.10 1.08
C ARG A 232 15.28 -9.67 0.38
N PHE A 233 14.26 -10.02 1.14
CA PHE A 233 12.93 -10.30 0.62
C PHE A 233 11.95 -9.32 1.26
N ASP A 234 11.30 -8.52 0.42
CA ASP A 234 10.36 -7.49 0.84
C ASP A 234 9.00 -7.84 0.24
N PHE A 235 7.93 -7.88 1.04
CA PHE A 235 6.59 -8.09 0.52
C PHE A 235 6.11 -6.95 -0.39
N ALA A 236 6.75 -5.78 -0.34
CA ALA A 236 6.59 -4.77 -1.37
C ALA A 236 7.02 -5.26 -2.77
N SER A 237 7.79 -6.34 -2.84
CA SER A 237 8.06 -7.08 -4.09
C SER A 237 6.94 -8.09 -4.39
N MET A 238 5.72 -7.58 -4.50
CA MET A 238 4.55 -8.33 -4.95
C MET A 238 3.83 -7.59 -6.08
N GLY A 239 2.91 -8.28 -6.74
CA GLY A 239 1.99 -7.65 -7.68
C GLY A 239 0.99 -8.64 -8.24
N ILE A 240 -0.01 -8.09 -8.92
CA ILE A 240 -1.04 -8.84 -9.62
C ILE A 240 -0.69 -8.86 -11.10
N LEU A 241 -0.64 -10.05 -11.67
CA LEU A 241 -0.36 -10.30 -13.07
C LEU A 241 -1.60 -9.98 -13.93
N PRO A 242 -1.43 -9.70 -15.24
CA PRO A 242 -2.55 -9.39 -16.14
C PRO A 242 -3.59 -10.51 -16.34
N ASP A 243 -3.35 -11.70 -15.81
CA ASP A 243 -4.30 -12.80 -15.79
C ASP A 243 -5.05 -12.92 -14.45
N GLY A 244 -4.73 -12.09 -13.45
CA GLY A 244 -5.31 -12.14 -12.11
C GLY A 244 -4.57 -13.06 -11.13
N GLY A 245 -3.43 -13.65 -11.52
CA GLY A 245 -2.55 -14.35 -10.58
C GLY A 245 -1.70 -13.37 -9.76
N ALA A 246 -1.37 -13.70 -8.52
CA ALA A 246 -0.41 -12.92 -7.73
C ALA A 246 1.02 -13.49 -7.84
N PHE A 247 2.02 -12.60 -7.88
CA PHE A 247 3.40 -12.96 -7.59
C PHE A 247 3.81 -12.32 -6.27
N ILE A 248 4.49 -13.08 -5.41
CA ILE A 248 4.85 -12.66 -4.06
C ILE A 248 6.27 -13.14 -3.79
N ALA A 249 7.18 -12.21 -3.55
CA ALA A 249 8.51 -12.54 -3.08
C ALA A 249 8.45 -13.04 -1.63
N TYR A 250 9.03 -14.20 -1.35
CA TYR A 250 9.16 -14.74 0.00
C TYR A 250 10.50 -15.48 0.14
N HIS A 251 10.94 -15.68 1.38
CA HIS A 251 12.13 -16.45 1.70
C HIS A 251 11.73 -17.69 2.49
N ASP A 252 12.23 -18.87 2.08
CA ASP A 252 12.05 -20.13 2.80
C ASP A 252 13.30 -21.00 2.70
N SER A 253 14.11 -21.00 3.75
CA SER A 253 15.38 -21.72 3.86
C SER A 253 15.23 -23.23 3.83
N THR A 254 13.99 -23.73 3.91
CA THR A 254 13.67 -25.15 3.76
C THR A 254 13.46 -25.57 2.30
N ASP A 255 13.29 -24.60 1.39
CA ASP A 255 13.22 -24.83 -0.06
C ASP A 255 14.63 -24.75 -0.69
N PRO A 256 15.00 -25.66 -1.61
CA PRO A 256 16.27 -25.57 -2.34
C PRO A 256 16.45 -24.30 -3.19
N ASP A 257 15.37 -23.62 -3.61
CA ASP A 257 15.38 -22.39 -4.43
C ASP A 257 14.42 -21.30 -3.85
N PRO A 258 14.77 -20.62 -2.75
CA PRO A 258 13.89 -19.65 -2.09
C PRO A 258 13.91 -18.30 -2.77
N LEU A 259 13.08 -18.10 -3.79
CA LEU A 259 13.10 -16.89 -4.62
C LEU A 259 11.72 -16.23 -4.78
N PHE A 260 10.68 -16.91 -5.27
CA PHE A 260 9.35 -16.29 -5.50
C PHE A 260 8.21 -17.30 -5.50
N GLY A 261 7.06 -16.91 -4.94
CA GLY A 261 5.78 -17.59 -5.14
C GLY A 261 5.08 -16.99 -6.34
N VAL A 262 4.77 -17.81 -7.34
CA VAL A 262 4.00 -17.39 -8.52
C VAL A 262 2.75 -18.25 -8.59
N GLU A 263 1.58 -17.62 -8.50
CA GLU A 263 0.31 -18.31 -8.72
C GLU A 263 0.15 -18.59 -10.23
N MET A 264 0.63 -19.77 -10.67
CA MET A 264 0.60 -20.17 -12.09
C MET A 264 -0.73 -20.81 -12.51
N LEU A 265 -1.67 -21.05 -11.59
CA LEU A 265 -2.92 -21.77 -11.85
C LEU A 265 -4.09 -21.12 -11.11
N LEU A 266 -4.86 -20.29 -11.81
CA LEU A 266 -6.23 -19.98 -11.41
C LEU A 266 -7.04 -21.28 -11.41
N PRO A 267 -7.61 -21.71 -10.28
CA PRO A 267 -8.52 -22.83 -10.17
C PRO A 267 -9.66 -22.72 -11.19
N VAL A 268 -9.87 -23.79 -11.94
CA VAL A 268 -10.90 -23.89 -12.99
C VAL A 268 -12.32 -23.78 -12.41
N ARG A 269 -12.50 -23.97 -11.10
CA ARG A 269 -13.74 -23.75 -10.33
C ARG A 269 -13.43 -23.42 -8.86
N TYR A 270 -14.13 -22.43 -8.30
CA TYR A 270 -14.11 -22.07 -6.88
C TYR A 270 -15.42 -22.45 -6.18
N GLY A 271 -15.32 -22.95 -4.95
CA GLY A 271 -16.43 -23.37 -4.09
C GLY A 271 -16.10 -24.66 -3.29
N PRO A 272 -16.71 -24.90 -2.11
CA PRO A 272 -16.42 -26.09 -1.32
C PRO A 272 -16.79 -27.34 -2.11
N ALA A 273 -15.87 -28.29 -2.20
CA ALA A 273 -16.17 -29.63 -2.69
C ALA A 273 -17.19 -30.26 -1.73
N VAL A 274 -18.46 -30.26 -2.13
CA VAL A 274 -19.48 -31.05 -1.45
C VAL A 274 -19.11 -32.52 -1.63
N ALA A 275 -19.07 -33.23 -0.50
CA ALA A 275 -18.66 -34.63 -0.34
C ALA A 275 -19.32 -35.63 -1.30
#